data_AF-H0E427-F1
#
_entry.id   AF-H0E427-F1
#
_cell.length_a   1.000
_cell.length_b   1.000
_cell.length_c   1.000
_cell.angle_alpha   90.00
_cell.angle_beta   90.00
_cell.angle_gamma   90.00
#
_symmetry.space_group_name_H-M   'P 1'
#
loop_
_entity.id
_entity.type
_entity.pdbx_description
1 polymer ?
#
loop_
_entity_poly.entity_id
_entity_poly.type
_entity_poly.pdbx_seq_one_letter_code
_entity_poly.pdbx_strand_id
1 'polypeptide(L)'
;MDALRALVTEKGKIRSRRATGLNARDQAHAARAVKQARELALLPYPHPRMIAMPGREDRGEERPERGGRGGYRGGRDRDDRE
;
A
#
# COMPACT_ATOMS: atom_id res chain seq x y z
N MET A 1 -23.89 -3.19 8.76
CA MET A 1 -22.73 -2.26 8.78
C MET A 1 -21.42 -2.98 9.13
N ASP A 2 -21.45 -4.07 9.91
CA ASP A 2 -20.24 -4.79 10.37
C ASP A 2 -19.38 -5.40 9.27
N ALA A 3 -19.96 -5.81 8.14
CA ALA A 3 -19.22 -6.41 7.03
C ALA A 3 -18.13 -5.47 6.46
N LEU A 4 -18.37 -4.16 6.42
CA LEU A 4 -17.39 -3.19 5.90
C LEU A 4 -16.27 -2.91 6.91
N ARG A 5 -16.54 -3.01 8.22
CA ARG A 5 -15.51 -2.87 9.26
C ARG A 5 -14.49 -4.01 9.20
N ALA A 6 -14.93 -5.23 8.87
CA ALA A 6 -14.03 -6.37 8.69
C ALA A 6 -13.04 -6.21 7.53
N LEU A 7 -13.39 -5.41 6.52
CA LEU A 7 -12.54 -5.15 5.33
C LEU A 7 -11.48 -4.08 5.57
N VAL A 8 -11.52 -3.40 6.72
CA VAL A 8 -10.53 -2.40 7.10
C VAL A 8 -9.72 -2.86 8.30
N THR A 9 -8.53 -2.29 8.46
CA THR A 9 -7.77 -2.39 9.70
C THR A 9 -8.40 -1.47 10.73
N GLU A 10 -8.06 -1.67 12.01
CA GLU A 10 -8.46 -0.75 13.08
C GLU A 10 -8.07 0.71 12.78
N LYS A 11 -6.93 0.88 12.11
CA LYS A 11 -6.38 2.18 11.68
C LYS A 11 -7.04 2.73 10.39
N GLY A 12 -8.08 2.08 9.87
CA GLY A 12 -8.84 2.53 8.71
C GLY A 12 -8.20 2.25 7.35
N LYS A 13 -7.11 1.46 7.24
CA LYS A 13 -6.56 1.03 5.93
C LYS A 13 -7.40 -0.13 5.36
N ILE A 14 -7.53 -0.22 4.04
CA ILE A 14 -8.20 -1.38 3.42
C ILE A 14 -7.29 -2.60 3.56
N ARG A 15 -7.83 -3.72 4.05
CA ARG A 15 -7.08 -4.97 4.17
C ARG A 15 -6.72 -5.51 2.78
N SER A 16 -5.53 -6.13 2.70
CA SER A 16 -5.05 -6.73 1.46
C SER A 16 -5.87 -7.97 1.09
N ARG A 17 -5.82 -8.34 -0.20
CA ARG A 17 -6.49 -9.54 -0.71
C ARG A 17 -6.09 -10.83 0.03
N ARG A 18 -4.82 -10.93 0.47
CA ARG A 18 -4.32 -12.08 1.25
C ARG A 18 -4.95 -12.18 2.63
N ALA A 19 -5.24 -11.04 3.25
CA ALA A 19 -5.87 -10.99 4.56
C ALA A 19 -7.39 -11.21 4.51
N THR A 20 -8.04 -10.87 3.40
CA THR A 20 -9.49 -11.03 3.21
C THR A 20 -9.89 -12.33 2.52
N GLY A 21 -8.96 -13.00 1.82
CA GLY A 21 -9.23 -14.21 1.05
C GLY A 21 -10.05 -13.99 -0.23
N LEU A 22 -10.32 -12.73 -0.60
CA LEU A 22 -11.14 -12.39 -1.77
C LEU A 22 -10.40 -12.67 -3.08
N ASN A 23 -11.14 -12.90 -4.18
CA ASN A 23 -10.55 -12.85 -5.51
C ASN A 23 -10.31 -11.39 -5.94
N ALA A 24 -9.67 -11.18 -7.11
CA ALA A 24 -9.32 -9.83 -7.56
C ALA A 24 -10.54 -8.93 -7.85
N ARG A 25 -11.62 -9.51 -8.41
CA ARG A 25 -12.84 -8.79 -8.75
C ARG A 25 -13.57 -8.34 -7.50
N ASP A 26 -13.72 -9.24 -6.54
CA ASP A 26 -14.40 -8.96 -5.28
C ASP A 26 -13.61 -7.99 -4.41
N GLN A 27 -12.27 -8.07 -4.41
CA GLN A 27 -11.43 -7.08 -3.75
C GLN A 27 -11.63 -5.68 -4.35
N ALA A 28 -11.80 -5.56 -5.66
CA ALA A 28 -12.06 -4.27 -6.31
C ALA A 28 -13.44 -3.72 -5.93
N HIS A 29 -14.47 -4.57 -5.87
CA HIS A 29 -15.79 -4.19 -5.38
C HIS A 29 -15.76 -3.76 -3.92
N ALA A 30 -15.10 -4.54 -3.05
CA ALA A 30 -14.90 -4.22 -1.64
C ALA A 30 -14.19 -2.86 -1.47
N ALA A 31 -13.13 -2.60 -2.24
CA ALA A 31 -12.41 -1.34 -2.18
C ALA A 31 -13.28 -0.14 -2.59
N ARG A 32 -14.15 -0.30 -3.59
CA ARG A 32 -15.12 0.74 -3.99
C ARG A 32 -16.14 1.00 -2.89
N ALA A 33 -16.71 -0.06 -2.31
CA ALA A 33 -17.67 0.05 -1.23
C ALA A 33 -17.08 0.74 0.01
N VAL A 34 -15.83 0.43 0.38
CA VAL A 34 -15.14 1.10 1.49
C VAL A 34 -14.92 2.59 1.21
N LYS A 35 -14.59 2.97 -0.03
CA LYS A 35 -14.43 4.39 -0.39
C LYS A 35 -15.76 5.15 -0.27
N GLN A 36 -16.84 4.60 -0.80
CA GLN A 36 -18.18 5.19 -0.68
C GLN A 36 -18.61 5.31 0.80
N ALA A 37 -18.35 4.28 1.60
CA ALA A 37 -18.67 4.32 3.03
C ALA A 37 -17.88 5.39 3.79
N ARG A 38 -16.65 5.71 3.37
CA ARG A 38 -15.86 6.81 3.96
C ARG A 38 -16.44 8.18 3.58
N GLU A 39 -16.91 8.35 2.36
CA GLU A 39 -17.60 9.58 1.93
C GLU A 39 -18.89 9.80 2.73
N LEU A 40 -19.58 8.72 3.08
CA LEU A 40 -20.77 8.73 3.95
C LEU A 40 -20.44 8.79 5.46
N ALA A 41 -19.17 9.01 5.83
CA ALA A 41 -18.70 9.04 7.22
C ALA A 41 -19.01 7.77 8.05
N LEU A 42 -19.26 6.63 7.41
CA LEU A 42 -19.51 5.34 8.07
C LEU A 42 -18.22 4.68 8.56
N LEU A 43 -17.07 5.04 7.97
CA LEU A 43 -15.75 4.51 8.29
C LEU A 43 -14.69 5.63 8.35
N PRO A 44 -13.67 5.50 9.22
CA PRO A 44 -12.60 6.49 9.32
C PRO A 44 -11.66 6.47 8.10
N TYR A 45 -11.14 7.64 7.74
CA TYR A 45 -10.02 7.76 6.80
C TYR A 45 -8.70 7.38 7.50
N PRO A 46 -7.79 6.68 6.82
CA PRO A 46 -6.47 6.39 7.35
C PRO A 46 -5.65 7.67 7.49
N HIS A 47 -4.99 7.85 8.63
CA HIS A 47 -4.16 9.02 8.90
C HIS A 47 -3.00 9.14 7.88
N PRO A 48 -2.69 10.33 7.33
CA PRO A 48 -1.65 10.53 6.31
C PRO A 48 -0.27 9.99 6.71
N ARG A 49 0.13 10.18 7.98
CA ARG A 49 1.39 9.62 8.54
C ARG A 49 1.53 8.11 8.34
N MET A 50 0.43 7.37 8.26
CA MET A 50 0.45 5.92 8.06
C MET A 50 0.48 5.50 6.59
N ILE A 51 0.03 6.36 5.68
CA ILE A 51 0.12 6.09 4.24
C ILE A 51 1.58 6.30 3.78
N ALA A 52 2.25 7.31 4.33
CA ALA A 52 3.63 7.67 3.99
C ALA A 52 4.70 6.75 4.60
N MET A 53 4.35 5.95 5.61
CA MET A 53 5.25 4.99 6.26
C MET A 53 4.82 3.56 5.87
N PRO A 54 5.39 2.96 4.80
CA PRO A 54 5.30 1.53 4.62
C PRO A 54 6.06 0.87 5.78
N GLY A 55 5.32 0.27 6.71
CA GLY A 55 5.84 -0.30 7.93
C GLY A 55 6.97 -1.29 7.66
N ARG A 56 8.10 -1.02 8.30
CA ARG A 56 9.20 -1.95 8.63
C ARG A 56 8.75 -3.07 9.59
N GLU A 57 7.45 -3.36 9.67
CA GLU A 57 6.81 -4.08 10.78
C GLU A 57 6.57 -5.57 10.50
N ASP A 58 7.08 -6.11 9.39
CA ASP A 58 6.91 -7.54 9.03
C ASP A 58 8.17 -8.16 8.39
N ARG A 59 9.32 -7.50 8.52
CA ARG A 59 10.59 -8.06 8.05
C ARG A 59 11.55 -8.00 9.22
N GLY A 60 11.70 -9.13 9.91
CA GLY A 60 12.86 -9.37 10.76
C GLY A 60 14.11 -9.10 9.92
N GLU A 61 14.73 -7.95 10.16
CA GLU A 61 15.95 -7.53 9.48
C GLU A 61 17.13 -8.27 10.12
N GLU A 62 17.28 -9.57 9.80
CA GLU A 62 18.63 -10.10 9.66
C GLU A 62 19.20 -9.44 8.40
N ARG A 63 19.90 -8.32 8.57
CA ARG A 63 20.68 -7.69 7.50
C ARG A 63 21.75 -8.71 7.08
N PRO A 64 21.75 -9.26 5.85
CA PRO A 64 22.93 -9.97 5.38
C PRO A 64 24.03 -8.93 5.12
N GLU A 65 25.09 -9.01 5.90
CA GLU A 65 26.40 -8.42 5.58
C GLU A 65 26.91 -9.06 4.28
N ARG A 66 26.52 -8.54 3.11
CA ARG A 66 27.24 -8.87 1.88
C ARG A 66 27.03 -7.84 0.76
N GLY A 67 28.07 -7.02 0.58
CA GLY A 67 28.61 -6.66 -0.73
C GLY A 67 27.79 -5.67 -1.55
N GLY A 68 28.20 -4.41 -1.50
CA GLY A 68 27.73 -3.40 -2.45
C GLY A 68 28.04 -3.80 -3.90
N ARG A 69 26.99 -4.00 -4.71
CA ARG A 69 27.04 -3.96 -6.17
C ARG A 69 25.72 -3.45 -6.73
N GLY A 70 25.80 -2.45 -7.59
CA GLY A 70 24.69 -1.87 -8.35
C GLY A 70 24.63 -0.37 -8.13
N GLY A 71 25.16 0.50 -8.98
CA GLY A 71 25.24 0.43 -10.44
C GLY A 71 24.39 1.59 -10.96
N TYR A 72 24.95 2.80 -10.95
CA TYR A 72 24.34 3.98 -11.56
C TYR A 72 24.27 3.75 -13.07
N ARG A 73 23.12 3.28 -13.53
CA ARG A 73 22.81 3.15 -14.95
C ARG A 73 22.09 4.42 -15.37
N GLY A 74 22.78 5.33 -16.04
CA GLY A 74 22.09 6.47 -16.65
C GLY A 74 22.94 7.64 -17.11
N GLY A 75 24.10 7.38 -17.73
CA GLY A 75 24.69 8.36 -18.65
C GLY A 75 23.85 8.42 -19.93
N ARG A 76 23.38 9.61 -20.29
CA ARG A 76 23.09 10.02 -21.67
C ARG A 76 23.35 11.51 -21.76
N ASP A 77 24.61 11.83 -21.95
CA ASP A 77 25.04 13.04 -22.62
C ASP A 77 24.31 13.11 -23.98
N ARG A 78 23.57 14.20 -24.18
CA ARG A 78 23.08 14.62 -25.49
C ARG A 78 23.74 15.97 -25.77
N ASP A 79 24.98 15.90 -26.22
CA ASP A 79 25.57 16.96 -27.01
C ASP A 79 24.96 16.93 -28.44
N ASP A 80 24.93 18.12 -29.05
CA ASP A 80 24.84 18.41 -30.49
C ASP A 80 23.47 18.40 -31.20
N ARG A 81 22.76 19.56 -31.13
CA ARG A 81 22.25 20.30 -32.32
C ARG A 81 21.57 21.63 -31.94
N GLU A 82 22.26 22.74 -32.19
CA GLU A 82 21.79 23.90 -32.99
C GLU A 82 22.94 24.90 -33.20
#